data_AF-A0A3S3CZH0-F1
#
_entry.id   AF-A0A3S3CZH0-F1
#
_cell.length_a   1.000
_cell.length_b   1.000
_cell.length_c   1.000
_cell.angle_alpha   90.00
_cell.angle_beta   90.00
_cell.angle_gamma   90.00
#
_symmetry.space_group_name_H-M   'P 1'
#
loop_
_entity.id
_entity.type
_entity.pdbx_description
1 polymer ?
#
loop_
_entity_poly.entity_id
_entity_poly.type
_entity_poly.pdbx_seq_one_letter_code
_entity_poly.pdbx_strand_id
1 'polypeptide(L)'
;MLKKITASADGGALPNSMVNRRLILAGMTSLPAMAGATASATAKTITPLERFNAALAEFKAAAEALDPRIYDWTIKSNGDLGCGLLIAAWRQTTVYEGDGWYAVPHSRIEDDRVFVERSPKHDRNGERWFRITSYYGNRPASAVTPESSFIKEYGRKLSL
;
A
#
# COMPACT_ATOMS: atom_id res chain seq x y z
N MET A 1 -5.38 -45.03 -30.57
CA MET A 1 -5.02 -46.29 -29.89
C MET A 1 -3.84 -46.00 -28.97
N LEU A 2 -4.05 -45.94 -27.66
CA LEU A 2 -3.00 -45.69 -26.65
C LEU A 2 -2.13 -46.94 -26.48
N LYS A 3 -0.81 -46.80 -26.62
CA LYS A 3 0.16 -47.80 -26.15
C LYS A 3 0.46 -47.55 -24.67
N LYS A 4 0.12 -48.54 -23.86
CA LYS A 4 0.43 -48.67 -22.44
C LYS A 4 1.93 -49.01 -22.31
N ILE A 5 2.70 -48.19 -21.62
CA ILE A 5 4.07 -48.52 -21.19
C ILE A 5 4.11 -48.41 -19.68
N THR A 6 4.30 -49.57 -19.05
CA THR A 6 4.60 -49.82 -17.64
C THR A 6 6.00 -49.35 -17.28
N ALA A 7 6.17 -48.81 -16.07
CA ALA A 7 7.47 -48.67 -15.40
C ALA A 7 7.49 -49.54 -14.14
N SER A 8 8.67 -50.09 -13.87
CA SER A 8 8.98 -51.19 -12.94
C SER A 8 8.96 -50.78 -11.47
N ALA A 9 8.57 -51.73 -10.62
CA ALA A 9 8.87 -51.75 -9.20
C ALA A 9 10.30 -52.29 -8.99
N ASP A 10 10.99 -51.77 -7.96
CA ASP A 10 12.10 -52.30 -7.17
C ASP A 10 12.90 -51.08 -6.65
N GLY A 11 13.23 -50.89 -5.38
CA GLY A 11 13.11 -51.69 -4.16
C GLY A 11 13.92 -50.94 -3.09
N GLY A 12 13.35 -50.75 -1.90
CA GLY A 12 14.01 -50.05 -0.80
C GLY A 12 13.12 -49.98 0.45
N ALA A 13 13.07 -51.09 1.19
CA ALA A 13 12.43 -51.24 2.50
C ALA A 13 13.33 -50.62 3.60
N LEU A 14 12.96 -50.19 4.81
CA LEU A 14 12.01 -50.55 5.90
C LEU A 14 11.96 -49.34 6.90
N PRO A 15 11.29 -49.36 8.08
CA PRO A 15 10.26 -50.26 8.60
C PRO A 15 8.97 -49.54 9.07
N ASN A 16 7.94 -50.38 9.21
CA ASN A 16 6.75 -50.19 10.01
C ASN A 16 7.12 -49.89 11.48
N SER A 17 6.69 -48.75 12.02
CA SER A 17 6.47 -48.63 13.46
C SER A 17 5.15 -47.90 13.69
N MET A 18 4.15 -48.69 14.08
CA MET A 18 2.93 -48.24 14.73
C MET A 18 3.24 -47.18 15.79
N VAL A 19 2.83 -45.93 15.56
CA VAL A 19 2.80 -44.92 16.62
C VAL A 19 1.37 -44.40 16.74
N ASN A 20 0.78 -44.81 17.86
CA ASN A 20 -0.56 -44.51 18.33
C ASN A 20 -0.93 -43.02 18.19
N ARG A 21 -2.05 -42.74 17.52
CA ARG A 21 -2.78 -41.44 17.54
C ARG A 21 -3.39 -41.09 18.92
N ARG A 22 -2.82 -41.56 20.03
CA ARG A 22 -3.43 -41.48 21.36
C ARG A 22 -2.49 -41.12 22.52
N LEU A 23 -1.30 -40.58 22.25
CA LEU A 23 -0.40 -40.19 23.33
C LEU A 23 0.32 -38.85 23.06
N ILE A 24 -0.45 -37.76 23.02
CA ILE A 24 0.05 -36.43 23.42
C ILE A 24 -0.96 -35.86 24.41
N LEU A 25 -1.00 -36.46 25.60
CA LEU A 25 -1.65 -35.93 26.80
C LEU A 25 -0.83 -36.34 28.02
N ALA A 26 0.41 -35.86 28.08
CA ALA A 26 1.25 -35.95 29.28
C ALA A 26 2.36 -34.90 29.18
N GLY A 27 1.98 -33.64 29.38
CA GLY A 27 2.91 -32.51 29.37
C GLY A 27 2.32 -31.28 30.08
N MET A 28 1.48 -31.52 31.08
CA MET A 28 0.95 -30.49 31.98
C MET A 28 1.52 -30.75 33.38
N THR A 29 2.75 -30.32 33.61
CA THR A 29 3.27 -30.16 34.97
C THR A 29 3.02 -28.72 35.41
N SER A 30 2.31 -28.60 36.53
CA SER A 30 2.00 -27.41 37.34
C SER A 30 1.04 -26.36 36.75
N LEU A 31 -0.26 -26.64 36.81
CA LEU A 31 -1.29 -25.62 36.98
C LEU A 31 -1.55 -25.44 38.49
N PRO A 32 -1.46 -24.23 39.08
CA PRO A 32 -2.14 -23.95 40.33
C PRO A 32 -3.65 -23.95 40.09
N ALA A 33 -4.36 -24.39 41.12
CA ALA A 33 -5.79 -24.65 41.17
C ALA A 33 -6.67 -23.58 40.52
N MET A 34 -7.69 -24.04 39.79
CA MET A 34 -8.87 -23.25 39.47
C MET A 34 -9.53 -22.77 40.75
N ALA A 35 -9.41 -21.47 41.03
CA ALA A 35 -10.30 -20.75 41.93
C ALA A 35 -10.50 -19.35 41.34
N GLY A 36 -11.63 -19.16 40.67
CA GLY A 36 -11.99 -17.89 40.07
C GLY A 36 -12.85 -18.12 38.85
N ALA A 37 -14.15 -18.28 39.06
CA ALA A 37 -15.14 -17.92 38.05
C ALA A 37 -15.01 -16.41 37.78
N THR A 38 -13.99 -16.01 37.02
CA THR A 38 -13.83 -14.63 36.59
C THR A 38 -14.79 -14.43 35.43
N ALA A 39 -15.88 -13.74 35.75
CA ALA A 39 -16.76 -12.96 34.88
C ALA A 39 -16.95 -13.54 33.47
N SER A 40 -18.19 -13.93 33.16
CA SER A 40 -18.69 -13.79 31.79
C SER A 40 -18.44 -12.34 31.38
N ALA A 41 -17.33 -12.09 30.68
CA ALA A 41 -17.10 -10.83 30.01
C ALA A 41 -18.26 -10.73 29.05
N THR A 42 -19.22 -9.85 29.36
CA THR A 42 -20.25 -9.44 28.43
C THR A 42 -19.52 -9.07 27.16
N ALA A 43 -19.59 -9.95 26.15
CA ALA A 43 -18.93 -9.75 24.88
C ALA A 43 -19.42 -8.40 24.38
N LYS A 44 -18.55 -7.39 24.43
CA LYS A 44 -18.91 -6.03 24.05
C LYS A 44 -19.39 -6.14 22.61
N THR A 45 -20.67 -5.93 22.37
CA THR A 45 -21.25 -6.06 21.05
C THR A 45 -20.65 -4.98 20.17
N ILE A 46 -19.59 -5.33 19.44
CA ILE A 46 -18.94 -4.41 18.50
C ILE A 46 -19.94 -4.11 17.40
N THR A 47 -20.28 -2.84 17.25
CA THR A 47 -21.19 -2.33 16.25
C THR A 47 -20.63 -2.56 14.84
N PRO A 48 -21.48 -2.69 13.80
CA PRO A 48 -20.99 -2.81 12.42
C PRO A 48 -20.04 -1.67 12.01
N LEU A 49 -20.28 -0.44 12.48
CA LEU A 49 -19.42 0.71 12.22
C LEU A 49 -18.03 0.56 12.85
N GLU A 50 -17.95 0.07 14.09
CA GLU A 50 -16.66 -0.20 14.74
C GLU A 50 -15.88 -1.28 14.00
N ARG A 51 -16.55 -2.33 13.49
CA ARG A 51 -15.89 -3.37 12.67
C ARG A 51 -15.38 -2.78 11.35
N PHE A 52 -16.18 -1.93 10.70
CA PHE A 52 -15.77 -1.26 9.47
C PHE A 52 -14.55 -0.37 9.70
N ASN A 53 -14.56 0.46 10.75
CA ASN A 53 -13.43 1.34 11.07
C ASN A 53 -12.17 0.55 11.45
N ALA A 54 -12.30 -0.57 12.17
CA ALA A 54 -11.18 -1.43 12.50
C ALA A 54 -10.57 -2.07 11.23
N ALA A 55 -11.41 -2.62 10.35
CA ALA A 55 -10.96 -3.19 9.08
C ALA A 55 -10.33 -2.14 8.15
N LEU A 56 -10.90 -0.93 8.13
CA LEU A 56 -10.35 0.18 7.37
C LEU A 56 -8.98 0.62 7.91
N ALA A 57 -8.81 0.67 9.24
CA ALA A 57 -7.54 1.00 9.84
C ALA A 57 -6.46 -0.06 9.53
N GLU A 58 -6.82 -1.34 9.61
CA GLU A 58 -5.93 -2.45 9.22
C GLU A 58 -5.54 -2.37 7.74
N PHE A 59 -6.51 -2.12 6.86
CA PHE A 59 -6.27 -1.94 5.42
C PHE A 59 -5.33 -0.77 5.14
N LYS A 60 -5.56 0.39 5.76
CA LYS A 60 -4.68 1.56 5.60
C LYS A 60 -3.27 1.28 6.08
N ALA A 61 -3.13 0.66 7.25
CA ALA A 61 -1.83 0.30 7.81
C ALA A 61 -1.07 -0.67 6.89
N ALA A 62 -1.75 -1.68 6.34
CA ALA A 62 -1.17 -2.63 5.40
C ALA A 62 -0.74 -1.95 4.08
N ALA A 63 -1.56 -1.02 3.57
CA ALA A 63 -1.25 -0.28 2.35
C ALA A 63 -0.08 0.69 2.53
N GLU A 64 -0.01 1.42 3.65
CA GLU A 64 1.09 2.32 3.99
C GLU A 64 2.39 1.56 4.27
N ALA A 65 2.30 0.33 4.81
CA ALA A 65 3.46 -0.55 4.94
C ALA A 65 3.98 -1.02 3.56
N LEU A 66 3.11 -1.15 2.56
CA LEU A 66 3.47 -1.53 1.18
C LEU A 66 4.04 -0.34 0.39
N ASP A 67 3.39 0.82 0.44
CA ASP A 67 3.84 2.06 -0.22
C ASP A 67 3.87 3.22 0.79
N PRO A 68 5.04 3.49 1.40
CA PRO A 68 5.20 4.58 2.36
C PRO A 68 4.97 5.99 1.79
N ARG A 69 4.75 6.11 0.46
CA ARG A 69 4.48 7.39 -0.21
C ARG A 69 3.01 7.78 -0.17
N ILE A 70 2.12 6.91 0.31
CA ILE A 70 0.71 7.25 0.52
C ILE A 70 0.62 8.37 1.56
N TYR A 71 -0.11 9.44 1.24
CA TYR A 71 -0.22 10.61 2.12
C TYR A 71 -1.65 11.07 2.39
N ASP A 72 -2.63 10.59 1.62
CA ASP A 72 -4.03 10.98 1.80
C ASP A 72 -4.97 9.86 1.31
N TRP A 73 -6.17 9.80 1.89
CA TRP A 73 -7.16 8.75 1.67
C TRP A 73 -8.52 9.34 1.32
N THR A 74 -9.14 8.84 0.27
CA THR A 74 -10.52 9.15 -0.12
C THR A 74 -11.39 7.90 0.05
N ILE A 75 -12.46 8.02 0.84
CA ILE A 75 -13.43 6.95 1.03
C ILE A 75 -14.80 7.47 0.63
N LYS A 76 -15.46 6.78 -0.30
CA LYS A 76 -16.80 7.16 -0.75
C LYS A 76 -17.69 5.93 -0.82
N SER A 77 -18.88 6.08 -0.26
CA SER A 77 -19.98 5.12 -0.37
C SER A 77 -21.22 5.91 -0.77
N ASN A 78 -21.46 6.04 -2.07
CA ASN A 78 -22.70 6.64 -2.58
C ASN A 78 -23.21 5.77 -3.75
N GLY A 79 -24.53 5.68 -3.91
CA GLY A 79 -25.19 4.90 -4.96
C GLY A 79 -24.88 5.38 -6.38
N ASP A 80 -24.39 6.61 -6.55
CA ASP A 80 -23.95 7.14 -7.86
C ASP A 80 -22.58 6.59 -8.30
N LEU A 81 -21.87 5.87 -7.43
CA LEU A 81 -20.66 5.15 -7.81
C LEU A 81 -21.07 3.79 -8.41
N GLY A 82 -20.44 3.38 -9.51
CA GLY A 82 -20.59 2.02 -10.06
C GLY A 82 -20.07 0.90 -9.15
N CYS A 83 -19.80 1.18 -7.87
CA CYS A 83 -19.33 0.25 -6.86
C CYS A 83 -19.92 0.61 -5.48
N GLY A 84 -20.12 -0.39 -4.62
CA GLY A 84 -20.72 -0.18 -3.28
C GLY A 84 -19.81 0.57 -2.30
N LEU A 85 -18.50 0.58 -2.54
CA LEU A 85 -17.50 1.28 -1.74
C LEU A 85 -16.27 1.57 -2.60
N LEU A 86 -15.84 2.83 -2.62
CA LEU A 86 -14.57 3.26 -3.19
C LEU A 86 -13.62 3.64 -2.05
N ILE A 87 -12.47 2.99 -2.00
CA ILE A 87 -11.34 3.40 -1.17
C ILE A 87 -10.18 3.70 -2.12
N ALA A 88 -9.71 4.94 -2.12
CA ALA A 88 -8.60 5.41 -2.94
C ALA A 88 -7.57 6.12 -2.06
N ALA A 89 -6.32 6.15 -2.51
CA ALA A 89 -5.22 6.82 -1.84
C ALA A 89 -4.44 7.70 -2.82
N TRP A 90 -3.99 8.86 -2.34
CA TRP A 90 -3.01 9.67 -3.04
C TRP A 90 -1.61 9.28 -2.58
N ARG A 91 -0.68 9.19 -3.53
CA ARG A 91 0.72 8.89 -3.27
C ARG A 91 1.62 9.98 -3.80
N GLN A 92 2.74 10.23 -3.12
CA GLN A 92 3.82 11.03 -3.69
C GLN A 92 4.38 10.28 -4.89
N THR A 93 4.47 10.95 -6.04
CA THR A 93 4.86 10.31 -7.29
C THR A 93 6.25 10.73 -7.76
N THR A 94 6.89 11.66 -7.05
CA THR A 94 8.13 12.30 -7.50
C THR A 94 9.11 12.60 -6.39
N VAL A 95 10.38 12.56 -6.76
CA VAL A 95 11.52 13.11 -6.03
C VAL A 95 12.28 14.02 -7.00
N TYR A 96 12.85 15.11 -6.50
CA TYR A 96 13.67 15.98 -7.34
C TYR A 96 15.05 15.35 -7.57
N GLU A 97 15.35 15.05 -8.83
CA GLU A 97 16.57 14.41 -9.35
C GLU A 97 17.43 15.40 -10.18
N GLY A 98 17.34 16.70 -9.87
CA GLY A 98 18.02 17.75 -10.62
C GLY A 98 17.13 18.39 -11.69
N ASP A 99 17.59 19.51 -12.24
CA ASP A 99 16.86 20.26 -13.25
C ASP A 99 16.62 19.42 -14.51
N GLY A 100 15.52 19.65 -15.20
CA GLY A 100 15.15 18.90 -16.40
C GLY A 100 13.66 18.72 -16.59
N TRP A 101 13.30 17.80 -17.49
CA TRP A 101 11.91 17.49 -17.79
C TRP A 101 11.35 16.46 -16.82
N TYR A 102 10.15 16.69 -16.31
CA TYR A 102 9.40 15.79 -15.44
C TYR A 102 8.03 15.50 -16.03
N ALA A 103 7.54 14.29 -15.83
CA ALA A 103 6.20 13.90 -16.28
C ALA A 103 5.11 14.67 -15.51
N VAL A 104 3.94 14.85 -16.13
CA VAL A 104 2.77 15.46 -15.48
C VAL A 104 1.58 14.49 -15.56
N PRO A 105 1.43 13.58 -14.58
CA PRO A 105 0.46 12.49 -14.67
C PRO A 105 -1.02 12.94 -14.66
N HIS A 106 -1.30 14.18 -14.28
CA HIS A 106 -2.67 14.73 -14.14
C HIS A 106 -2.88 16.00 -14.97
N SER A 107 -2.08 16.16 -16.03
CA SER A 107 -2.17 17.30 -16.94
C SER A 107 -3.49 17.28 -17.71
N ARG A 108 -4.29 18.35 -17.60
CA ARG A 108 -5.34 18.67 -18.59
C ARG A 108 -4.79 19.41 -19.81
N ILE A 109 -3.46 19.56 -19.87
CA ILE A 109 -2.73 20.30 -20.89
C ILE A 109 -2.16 19.30 -21.88
N GLU A 110 -2.05 19.68 -23.15
CA GLU A 110 -1.55 18.82 -24.23
C GLU A 110 -0.11 18.31 -23.99
N ASP A 111 0.69 19.04 -23.21
CA ASP A 111 2.02 18.60 -22.79
C ASP A 111 1.93 17.68 -21.56
N ASP A 112 2.47 16.49 -21.71
CA ASP A 112 2.60 15.46 -20.67
C ASP A 112 3.84 15.66 -19.80
N ARG A 113 4.53 16.80 -19.96
CA ARG A 113 5.79 17.12 -19.32
C ARG A 113 5.92 18.61 -18.99
N VAL A 114 6.69 18.91 -17.94
CA VAL A 114 7.10 20.26 -17.57
C VAL A 114 8.61 20.31 -17.37
N PHE A 115 9.21 21.47 -17.60
CA PHE A 115 10.59 21.73 -17.21
C PHE A 115 10.63 22.22 -15.77
N VAL A 116 11.50 21.63 -14.96
CA VAL A 116 11.62 21.90 -13.53
C VAL A 116 13.02 22.41 -13.24
N GLU A 117 13.09 23.54 -12.55
CA GLU A 117 14.34 24.17 -12.13
C GLU A 117 14.34 24.49 -10.63
N ARG A 118 15.47 24.35 -9.95
CA ARG A 118 15.60 24.85 -8.58
C ARG A 118 15.50 26.37 -8.54
N SER A 119 14.76 26.87 -7.54
CA SER A 119 14.58 28.30 -7.31
C SER A 119 15.00 28.71 -5.90
N PRO A 120 16.31 28.69 -5.56
CA PRO A 120 16.79 28.98 -4.20
C PRO A 120 16.37 30.35 -3.67
N LYS A 121 16.15 31.32 -4.56
CA LYS A 121 15.69 32.68 -4.20
C LYS A 121 14.28 32.69 -3.59
N HIS A 122 13.50 31.62 -3.77
CA HIS A 122 12.14 31.49 -3.23
C HIS A 122 12.07 30.56 -2.02
N ASP A 123 13.18 29.93 -1.63
CA ASP A 123 13.23 29.06 -0.46
C ASP A 123 12.82 29.83 0.80
N ARG A 124 11.93 29.23 1.59
CA ARG A 124 11.38 29.84 2.80
C ARG A 124 10.98 28.76 3.78
N ASN A 125 11.13 29.05 5.07
CA ASN A 125 10.80 28.13 6.17
C ASN A 125 11.50 26.75 6.05
N GLY A 126 12.72 26.72 5.48
CA GLY A 126 13.47 25.48 5.26
C GLY A 126 12.96 24.59 4.12
N GLU A 127 11.94 25.02 3.38
CA GLU A 127 11.41 24.29 2.24
C GLU A 127 12.06 24.75 0.93
N ARG A 128 12.38 23.80 0.05
CA ARG A 128 12.89 24.09 -1.30
C ARG A 128 11.77 24.49 -2.24
N TRP A 129 12.06 25.42 -3.14
CA TRP A 129 11.14 25.89 -4.16
C TRP A 129 11.64 25.57 -5.57
N PHE A 130 10.71 25.31 -6.47
CA PHE A 130 10.98 24.96 -7.86
C PHE A 130 10.28 25.93 -8.79
N ARG A 131 10.92 26.30 -9.89
CA ARG A 131 10.26 26.93 -11.03
C ARG A 131 9.79 25.81 -11.95
N ILE A 132 8.50 25.80 -12.25
CA ILE A 132 7.89 24.86 -13.17
C ILE A 132 7.50 25.63 -14.43
N THR A 133 7.99 25.19 -15.58
CA THR A 133 7.71 25.79 -16.88
C THR A 133 6.97 24.77 -17.75
N SER A 134 5.75 25.12 -18.17
CA SER A 134 4.94 24.38 -19.14
C SER A 134 4.85 25.16 -20.44
N TYR A 135 4.59 24.48 -21.56
CA TYR A 135 4.41 25.12 -22.86
C TYR A 135 2.96 24.98 -23.31
N TYR A 136 2.29 26.10 -23.59
CA TYR A 136 0.94 26.11 -24.13
C TYR A 136 0.96 26.81 -25.49
N GLY A 137 0.69 26.07 -26.56
CA GLY A 137 0.75 26.61 -27.93
C GLY A 137 2.08 27.32 -28.22
N ASN A 138 3.21 26.70 -27.84
CA ASN A 138 4.58 27.23 -27.93
C ASN A 138 4.88 28.47 -27.06
N ARG A 139 3.98 28.88 -26.17
CA ARG A 139 4.24 29.96 -25.21
C ARG A 139 4.61 29.36 -23.85
N PRO A 140 5.79 29.70 -23.28
CA PRO A 140 6.14 29.24 -21.95
C PRO A 140 5.30 29.97 -20.91
N ALA A 141 4.69 29.22 -19.99
CA ALA A 141 4.11 29.71 -18.76
C ALA A 141 4.93 29.16 -17.59
N SER A 142 5.21 29.97 -16.58
CA SER A 142 6.03 29.54 -15.45
C SER A 142 5.44 29.98 -14.12
N ALA A 143 5.46 29.08 -13.14
CA ALA A 143 5.08 29.34 -11.77
C ALA A 143 6.17 28.82 -10.82
N VAL A 144 6.19 29.34 -9.59
CA VAL A 144 7.03 28.81 -8.52
C VAL A 144 6.20 27.97 -7.57
N THR A 145 6.69 26.79 -7.24
CA THR A 145 5.97 25.76 -6.51
C THR A 145 6.85 25.24 -5.36
N PRO A 146 6.31 25.11 -4.13
CA PRO A 146 7.04 24.50 -3.03
C PRO A 146 7.27 22.99 -3.26
N GLU A 147 8.29 22.43 -2.63
CA GLU A 147 8.60 21.02 -2.73
C GLU A 147 7.45 20.10 -2.34
N SER A 148 6.71 20.44 -1.28
CA SER A 148 5.56 19.66 -0.83
C SER A 148 4.44 19.54 -1.87
N SER A 149 4.27 20.53 -2.75
CA SER A 149 3.37 20.44 -3.90
C SER A 149 4.00 19.68 -5.06
N PHE A 150 5.29 19.94 -5.32
CA PHE A 150 6.02 19.30 -6.41
C PHE A 150 5.99 17.77 -6.33
N ILE A 151 6.28 17.19 -5.17
CA ILE A 151 6.32 15.74 -4.98
C ILE A 151 4.95 15.04 -5.12
N LYS A 152 3.85 15.81 -5.02
CA LYS A 152 2.47 15.32 -5.12
C LYS A 152 1.91 15.41 -6.54
N GLU A 153 2.21 16.50 -7.25
CA GLU A 153 1.55 16.84 -8.51
C GLU A 153 2.30 16.37 -9.76
N TYR A 154 3.63 16.23 -9.67
CA TYR A 154 4.48 15.89 -10.80
C TYR A 154 4.93 14.43 -10.72
N GLY A 155 5.31 13.85 -11.85
CA GLY A 155 5.85 12.50 -12.00
C GLY A 155 7.37 12.48 -12.22
N ARG A 156 7.93 11.28 -12.43
CA ARG A 156 9.38 11.06 -12.56
C ARG A 156 10.09 12.02 -13.53
N LYS A 157 11.38 12.22 -13.31
CA LYS A 157 12.27 12.85 -14.28
C LYS A 157 12.31 12.02 -15.57
N LEU A 158 12.33 12.70 -16.70
CA LEU A 158 12.43 12.13 -18.03
C LEU A 158 13.88 12.22 -18.49
N SER A 159 14.45 11.07 -18.86
CA SER A 159 15.71 11.00 -19.58
C SER A 159 15.45 11.36 -21.04
N LEU A 160 15.94 12.51 -21.48
CA LEU A 160 16.00 12.90 -22.88
C LEU A 160 17.37 12.58 -23.47
#